data_AF-A0A8H3X623-F1
#
_entry.id   AF-A0A8H3X623-F1
#
_cell.length_a   1.000
_cell.length_b   1.000
_cell.length_c   1.000
_cell.angle_alpha   90.00
_cell.angle_beta   90.00
_cell.angle_gamma   90.00
#
_symmetry.space_group_name_H-M   'P 1'
#
loop_
_entity.id
_entity.type
_entity.pdbx_description
1 polymer ?
#
loop_
_entity_poly.entity_id
_entity_poly.type
_entity_poly.pdbx_seq_one_letter_code
_entity_poly.pdbx_strand_id
1 'polypeptide(L)'
;MWSMILLGYRDHGIDPNVLKLGILLILFDVYIKWFRLEKYYTVSNIPFIEQPLFLQYLYILFLCVIEFIVFQFGIRLAVFFYISDKYAIVKYNYITMALIISSFGKILIISMVIWDYDQLEFSWLINVVVLTSNIEALAVFLDMDYYKSFGIMVVGLGLKILAQMFFIEVTNSPLLMTLLSI
;
A
#
# COMPACT_ATOMS: atom_id res chain seq x y z
N MET A 1 0.46 8.17 33.33
CA MET A 1 1.63 7.34 33.71
C MET A 1 1.25 5.97 34.31
N TRP A 2 0.09 5.37 33.95
CA TRP A 2 -0.31 4.04 34.46
C TRP A 2 -1.02 3.14 33.43
N SER A 3 -1.07 3.52 32.15
CA SER A 3 -1.67 2.68 31.08
C SER A 3 -0.65 1.93 30.22
N MET A 4 0.66 2.20 30.38
CA MET A 4 1.69 1.71 29.47
C MET A 4 2.37 0.40 29.93
N ILE A 5 1.99 -0.13 31.09
CA ILE A 5 2.68 -1.25 31.76
C ILE A 5 1.96 -2.61 31.58
N LEU A 6 0.75 -2.67 31.01
CA LEU A 6 -0.04 -3.91 30.92
C LEU A 6 -0.11 -4.59 29.55
N LEU A 7 0.48 -4.04 28.49
CA LEU A 7 0.66 -4.83 27.27
C LEU A 7 1.97 -5.59 27.35
N GLY A 8 1.86 -6.77 27.98
CA GLY A 8 2.87 -7.81 27.92
C GLY A 8 3.35 -7.96 26.48
N TYR A 9 4.61 -7.61 26.28
CA TYR A 9 5.31 -7.76 25.02
C TYR A 9 5.32 -9.24 24.64
N ARG A 10 4.44 -9.63 23.71
CA ARG A 10 4.52 -10.92 23.02
C ARG A 10 5.61 -10.78 21.96
N ASP A 11 6.74 -11.46 22.15
CA ASP A 11 7.86 -11.63 21.21
C ASP A 11 7.49 -12.28 19.86
N HIS A 12 6.21 -12.36 19.52
CA HIS A 12 5.71 -13.10 18.37
C HIS A 12 5.58 -12.20 17.14
N GLY A 13 6.71 -11.68 16.62
CA GLY A 13 6.81 -11.17 15.25
C GLY A 13 5.69 -10.21 14.82
N ILE A 14 5.07 -10.49 13.67
CA ILE A 14 3.86 -9.80 13.18
C ILE A 14 2.64 -10.64 13.52
N ASP A 15 1.62 -10.02 14.12
CA ASP A 15 0.37 -10.72 14.45
C ASP A 15 -0.27 -11.31 13.18
N PRO A 16 -0.66 -12.61 13.18
CA PRO A 16 -1.16 -13.30 11.99
C PRO A 16 -2.44 -12.69 11.45
N ASN A 17 -3.27 -12.10 12.31
CA ASN A 17 -4.49 -11.39 11.89
C ASN A 17 -4.16 -10.09 11.13
N VAL A 18 -3.11 -9.38 11.54
CA VAL A 18 -2.64 -8.18 10.83
C VAL A 18 -2.00 -8.58 9.50
N LEU A 19 -1.29 -9.71 9.43
CA LEU A 19 -0.81 -10.25 8.15
C LEU A 19 -1.95 -10.59 7.19
N LYS A 20 -3.04 -11.21 7.68
CA LYS A 20 -4.24 -11.48 6.87
C LYS A 20 -4.85 -10.18 6.34
N LEU A 21 -4.91 -9.14 7.17
CA LEU A 21 -5.34 -7.81 6.73
C LEU A 21 -4.41 -7.26 5.64
N GLY A 22 -3.09 -7.38 5.79
CA GLY A 22 -2.12 -6.99 4.78
C GLY A 22 -2.33 -7.70 3.43
N ILE A 23 -2.55 -9.02 3.45
CA ILE A 23 -2.87 -9.80 2.24
C ILE A 23 -4.15 -9.28 1.58
N LEU A 24 -5.18 -9.01 2.37
CA LEU A 24 -6.43 -8.46 1.88
C LEU A 24 -6.24 -7.08 1.23
N LEU A 25 -5.43 -6.20 1.83
CA LEU A 25 -5.09 -4.89 1.24
C LEU A 25 -4.35 -5.02 -0.10
N ILE A 26 -3.45 -6.00 -0.23
CA ILE A 26 -2.77 -6.30 -1.50
C ILE A 26 -3.79 -6.76 -2.56
N LEU A 27 -4.73 -7.62 -2.19
CA LEU A 27 -5.78 -8.08 -3.10
C LEU A 27 -6.67 -6.93 -3.58
N PHE A 28 -6.98 -5.95 -2.72
CA PHE A 28 -7.69 -4.73 -3.15
C PHE A 28 -6.89 -3.91 -4.17
N ASP A 29 -5.58 -3.76 -3.95
CA ASP A 29 -4.72 -3.06 -4.91
C ASP A 29 -4.65 -3.81 -6.26
N VAL A 30 -4.60 -5.15 -6.25
CA VAL A 30 -4.69 -5.97 -7.47
C VAL A 30 -6.02 -5.75 -8.17
N TYR A 31 -7.12 -5.78 -7.43
CA TYR A 31 -8.46 -5.61 -7.98
C TYR A 31 -8.64 -4.25 -8.66
N ILE A 32 -8.24 -3.14 -8.00
CA ILE A 32 -8.37 -1.80 -8.58
C ILE A 32 -7.57 -1.66 -9.87
N LYS A 33 -6.33 -2.16 -9.90
CA LYS A 33 -5.49 -2.11 -11.11
C LYS A 33 -6.09 -2.93 -12.23
N TRP A 34 -6.58 -4.13 -11.93
CA TRP A 34 -7.23 -4.98 -12.92
C TRP A 34 -8.52 -4.34 -13.48
N PHE A 35 -9.38 -3.79 -12.62
CA PHE A 35 -10.62 -3.14 -13.06
C PHE A 35 -10.35 -1.90 -13.92
N ARG A 36 -9.39 -1.05 -13.53
CA ARG A 36 -8.97 0.11 -14.32
C ARG A 36 -8.48 -0.31 -15.70
N LEU A 37 -7.70 -1.39 -15.74
CA LEU A 37 -7.19 -1.96 -16.98
C LEU A 37 -8.33 -2.46 -17.86
N GLU A 38 -9.23 -3.29 -17.33
CA GLU A 38 -10.40 -3.80 -18.05
C GLU A 38 -11.22 -2.66 -18.65
N LYS A 39 -11.58 -1.64 -17.87
CA LYS A 39 -12.34 -0.47 -18.33
C LYS A 39 -11.61 0.28 -19.46
N TYR A 40 -10.28 0.44 -19.36
CA TYR A 40 -9.48 1.08 -20.40
C TYR A 40 -9.48 0.28 -21.71
N TYR A 41 -9.35 -1.04 -21.66
CA TYR A 41 -9.39 -1.91 -22.84
C TYR A 41 -10.78 -1.95 -23.49
N THR A 42 -11.85 -1.98 -22.68
CA THR A 42 -13.24 -1.90 -23.18
C THR A 42 -13.50 -0.58 -23.92
N VAL A 43 -13.02 0.55 -23.38
CA VAL A 43 -13.18 1.86 -24.03
C VAL A 43 -12.30 1.99 -25.28
N SER A 44 -11.09 1.43 -25.26
CA SER A 44 -10.13 1.56 -26.37
C SER A 44 -10.35 0.55 -27.51
N ASN A 45 -11.32 -0.37 -27.38
CA ASN A 45 -11.60 -1.46 -28.35
C ASN A 45 -10.36 -2.31 -28.71
N ILE A 46 -9.36 -2.35 -27.84
CA ILE A 46 -8.17 -3.19 -28.01
C ILE A 46 -8.51 -4.58 -27.45
N PRO A 47 -8.29 -5.69 -28.17
CA PRO A 47 -8.56 -7.02 -27.64
C PRO A 47 -7.70 -7.30 -26.40
N PHE A 48 -8.34 -7.31 -25.23
CA PHE A 48 -7.75 -7.64 -23.93
C PHE A 48 -7.14 -9.07 -23.87
N ILE A 49 -7.47 -9.92 -24.84
CA ILE A 49 -7.34 -11.39 -24.81
C ILE A 49 -6.06 -11.91 -25.50
N GLU A 50 -5.17 -11.05 -25.98
CA GLU A 50 -3.95 -11.52 -26.64
C GLU A 50 -3.01 -12.32 -25.71
N GLN A 51 -3.14 -12.17 -24.39
CA GLN A 51 -2.41 -12.95 -23.39
C GLN A 51 -3.35 -13.83 -22.55
N PRO A 52 -2.88 -15.00 -22.06
CA PRO A 52 -3.69 -15.83 -21.20
C PRO A 52 -4.01 -15.09 -19.90
N LEU A 53 -5.31 -15.03 -19.55
CA LEU A 53 -5.85 -14.29 -18.39
C LEU A 53 -5.06 -14.54 -17.10
N PHE A 54 -4.61 -15.77 -16.88
CA PHE A 54 -3.81 -16.14 -15.71
C PHE A 54 -2.50 -15.34 -15.61
N LEU A 55 -1.76 -15.15 -16.71
CA LEU A 55 -0.49 -14.41 -16.69
C LEU A 55 -0.72 -12.94 -16.34
N GLN A 56 -1.78 -12.34 -16.86
CA GLN A 56 -2.13 -10.94 -16.57
C GLN A 56 -2.36 -10.71 -15.08
N TYR A 57 -3.17 -11.56 -14.44
CA TYR A 57 -3.39 -11.45 -12.99
C TYR A 57 -2.10 -11.67 -12.19
N LEU A 58 -1.26 -12.62 -12.62
CA LEU A 58 0.01 -12.91 -11.97
C LEU A 58 0.97 -11.71 -12.05
N TYR A 59 1.06 -11.01 -13.18
CA TYR A 59 1.85 -9.78 -13.31
C TYR A 59 1.35 -8.66 -12.39
N ILE A 60 0.04 -8.41 -12.35
CA ILE A 60 -0.56 -7.37 -11.49
C ILE A 60 -0.32 -7.74 -10.00
N LEU A 61 -0.45 -9.03 -9.66
CA LEU A 61 -0.19 -9.53 -8.31
C LEU A 61 1.26 -9.30 -7.89
N PHE A 62 2.24 -9.69 -8.72
CA PHE A 62 3.66 -9.47 -8.41
C PHE A 62 3.97 -7.98 -8.25
N LEU A 63 3.44 -7.13 -9.12
CA LEU A 63 3.60 -5.68 -9.01
C LEU A 63 3.07 -5.17 -7.66
N CYS A 64 1.85 -5.55 -7.26
CA CYS A 64 1.26 -5.12 -5.99
C CYS A 64 2.04 -5.63 -4.77
N VAL A 65 2.56 -6.86 -4.82
CA VAL A 65 3.40 -7.42 -3.75
C VAL A 65 4.71 -6.64 -3.62
N ILE A 66 5.37 -6.35 -4.75
CA ILE A 66 6.63 -5.56 -4.76
C ILE A 66 6.38 -4.16 -4.22
N GLU A 67 5.34 -3.47 -4.70
CA GLU A 67 4.97 -2.14 -4.22
C GLU A 67 4.73 -2.13 -2.71
N PHE A 68 4.02 -3.12 -2.18
CA PHE A 68 3.76 -3.23 -0.75
C PHE A 68 5.06 -3.46 0.04
N ILE A 69 5.91 -4.39 -0.41
CA ILE A 69 7.19 -4.68 0.26
C ILE A 69 8.11 -3.45 0.24
N VAL A 70 8.24 -2.78 -0.90
CA VAL A 70 9.10 -1.60 -1.05
C VAL A 70 8.55 -0.43 -0.24
N PHE A 71 7.24 -0.23 -0.20
CA PHE A 71 6.63 0.79 0.66
C PHE A 71 6.95 0.55 2.14
N GLN A 72 6.73 -0.67 2.63
CA GLN A 72 7.03 -1.03 4.03
C GLN A 72 8.53 -0.96 4.34
N PHE A 73 9.39 -1.36 3.40
CA PHE A 73 10.84 -1.22 3.54
C PHE A 73 11.27 0.24 3.53
N GLY A 74 10.72 1.05 2.63
CA GLY A 74 11.01 2.48 2.48
C GLY A 74 10.65 3.27 3.72
N ILE A 75 9.50 3.00 4.35
CA ILE A 75 9.15 3.65 5.62
C ILE A 75 10.10 3.22 6.73
N ARG A 76 10.42 1.93 6.86
CA ARG A 76 11.37 1.45 7.89
C ARG A 76 12.74 2.08 7.72
N LEU A 77 13.22 2.19 6.50
CA LEU A 77 14.49 2.84 6.17
C LEU A 77 14.44 4.34 6.46
N ALA A 78 13.37 5.03 6.07
CA ALA A 78 13.19 6.46 6.37
C ALA A 78 13.13 6.71 7.89
N VAL A 79 12.36 5.91 8.64
CA VAL A 79 12.33 5.97 10.11
C VAL A 79 13.73 5.74 10.68
N PHE A 80 14.46 4.73 10.20
CA PHE A 80 15.82 4.47 10.64
C PHE A 80 16.71 5.71 10.46
N PHE A 81 16.73 6.31 9.27
CA PHE A 81 17.55 7.51 9.00
C PHE A 81 17.14 8.74 9.82
N TYR A 82 15.85 8.98 10.03
CA TYR A 82 15.37 10.18 10.74
C TYR A 82 15.40 10.05 12.26
N ILE A 83 15.25 8.84 12.81
CA ILE A 83 15.00 8.61 14.24
C ILE A 83 16.17 7.87 14.93
N SER A 84 17.23 7.52 14.18
CA SER A 84 18.40 6.73 14.65
C SER A 84 19.02 7.17 15.97
N ASP A 85 18.89 8.45 16.34
CA ASP A 85 19.61 9.05 17.48
C ASP A 85 18.77 9.18 18.76
N LYS A 86 17.43 9.15 18.67
CA LYS A 86 16.54 9.44 19.81
C LYS A 86 15.85 8.22 20.45
N TYR A 87 15.73 7.11 19.73
CA TYR A 87 14.97 5.95 20.21
C TYR A 87 15.75 4.66 19.93
N ALA A 88 16.51 4.18 20.92
CA ALA A 88 17.39 3.02 20.78
C ALA A 88 16.67 1.68 20.54
N ILE A 89 15.33 1.62 20.60
CA ILE A 89 14.54 0.39 20.38
C ILE A 89 13.24 0.72 19.65
N VAL A 90 13.33 1.24 18.43
CA VAL A 90 12.16 1.31 17.54
C VAL A 90 11.86 -0.10 17.01
N LYS A 91 10.75 -0.69 17.47
CA LYS A 91 10.33 -2.01 16.99
C LYS A 91 9.61 -1.88 15.64
N TYR A 92 10.35 -1.99 14.54
CA TYR A 92 9.86 -1.86 13.16
C TYR A 92 8.64 -2.73 12.81
N ASN A 93 8.48 -3.88 13.48
CA ASN A 93 7.33 -4.75 13.31
C ASN A 93 6.02 -4.05 13.70
N TYR A 94 6.03 -3.24 14.76
CA TYR A 94 4.85 -2.51 15.20
C TYR A 94 4.51 -1.33 14.27
N ILE A 95 5.53 -0.68 13.68
CA ILE A 95 5.32 0.33 12.64
C ILE A 95 4.59 -0.28 11.44
N THR A 96 5.07 -1.45 11.00
CA THR A 96 4.46 -2.19 9.88
C THR A 96 3.01 -2.55 10.22
N MET A 97 2.75 -3.04 11.44
CA MET A 97 1.39 -3.37 11.89
C MET A 97 0.50 -2.13 11.96
N ALA A 98 0.99 -1.02 12.53
CA ALA A 98 0.24 0.23 12.63
C ALA A 98 -0.13 0.78 11.25
N LEU A 99 0.78 0.70 10.27
CA LEU A 99 0.52 1.10 8.88
C LEU A 99 -0.51 0.20 8.19
N ILE A 100 -0.44 -1.11 8.40
CA ILE A 100 -1.43 -2.05 7.84
C ILE A 100 -2.82 -1.76 8.43
N ILE A 101 -2.91 -1.56 9.75
CA ILE A 101 -4.17 -1.28 10.43
C ILE A 101 -4.74 0.08 10.01
N SER A 102 -3.91 1.13 9.92
CA SER A 102 -4.34 2.46 9.46
C SER A 102 -4.77 2.48 7.99
N SER A 103 -4.26 1.54 7.18
CA SER A 103 -4.69 1.33 5.80
C SER A 103 -5.97 0.50 5.64
N PHE A 104 -6.61 0.06 6.72
CA PHE A 104 -7.90 -0.65 6.70
C PHE A 104 -8.97 0.07 5.88
N GLY A 105 -8.91 1.41 5.78
CA GLY A 105 -9.82 2.22 4.97
C GLY A 105 -9.90 1.81 3.49
N LYS A 106 -8.90 1.11 2.94
CA LYS A 106 -9.00 0.54 1.59
C LYS A 106 -10.10 -0.51 1.45
N ILE A 107 -10.57 -1.12 2.54
CA ILE A 107 -11.75 -2.02 2.49
C ILE A 107 -12.98 -1.27 1.99
N LEU A 108 -13.10 0.05 2.16
CA LEU A 108 -14.21 0.81 1.60
C LEU A 108 -14.34 0.67 0.08
N ILE A 109 -13.25 0.31 -0.60
CA ILE A 109 -13.26 -0.03 -2.02
C ILE A 109 -14.21 -1.20 -2.30
N ILE A 110 -14.32 -2.22 -1.43
CA ILE A 110 -15.26 -3.33 -1.66
C ILE A 110 -16.71 -2.86 -1.63
N SER A 111 -17.03 -1.87 -0.78
CA SER A 111 -18.37 -1.30 -0.72
C SER A 111 -18.70 -0.59 -2.03
N MET A 112 -17.71 0.03 -2.66
CA MET A 112 -17.84 0.68 -3.98
C MET A 112 -17.96 -0.32 -5.13
N VAL A 113 -17.57 -1.58 -4.92
CA VAL A 113 -17.68 -2.66 -5.92
C VAL A 113 -19.00 -3.40 -5.81
N ILE A 114 -19.45 -3.68 -4.57
CA ILE A 114 -20.72 -4.37 -4.31
C ILE A 114 -21.90 -3.49 -4.77
N TRP A 115 -21.78 -2.20 -4.50
CA TRP A 115 -22.72 -1.23 -5.00
C TRP A 115 -22.24 -0.85 -6.40
N ASP A 116 -23.04 -1.10 -7.43
CA ASP A 116 -22.73 -0.97 -8.86
C ASP A 116 -22.41 0.49 -9.27
N TYR A 117 -21.35 1.05 -8.69
CA TYR A 117 -20.84 2.38 -8.96
C TYR A 117 -19.79 2.22 -10.06
N ASP A 118 -20.22 2.44 -11.31
CA ASP A 118 -19.36 2.49 -12.50
C ASP A 118 -18.21 3.51 -12.42
N GLN A 119 -18.26 4.40 -11.42
CA GLN A 119 -17.39 5.55 -11.23
C GLN A 119 -16.34 5.32 -10.13
N LEU A 120 -15.43 4.35 -10.32
CA LEU A 120 -14.22 4.19 -9.47
C LEU A 120 -13.27 5.41 -9.47
N GLU A 121 -13.65 6.53 -10.10
CA GLU A 121 -12.93 7.82 -10.04
C GLU A 121 -12.74 8.30 -8.60
N PHE A 122 -13.70 8.03 -7.71
CA PHE A 122 -13.60 8.36 -6.29
C PHE A 122 -12.60 7.48 -5.52
N SER A 123 -12.01 6.45 -6.13
CA SER A 123 -10.94 5.65 -5.51
C SER A 123 -9.75 6.52 -5.07
N TRP A 124 -9.48 7.63 -5.78
CA TRP A 124 -8.45 8.58 -5.37
C TRP A 124 -8.74 9.20 -3.98
N LEU A 125 -10.00 9.52 -3.66
CA LEU A 125 -10.37 10.04 -2.35
C LEU A 125 -10.11 9.03 -1.23
N ILE A 126 -10.41 7.75 -1.48
CA ILE A 126 -10.13 6.68 -0.52
C ILE A 126 -8.61 6.60 -0.26
N ASN A 127 -7.80 6.70 -1.32
CA ASN A 127 -6.35 6.74 -1.18
C ASN A 127 -5.87 7.95 -0.38
N VAL A 128 -6.44 9.15 -0.60
CA VAL A 128 -6.11 10.34 0.19
C VAL A 128 -6.45 10.12 1.66
N VAL A 129 -7.66 9.66 1.98
CA VAL A 129 -8.11 9.38 3.36
C VAL A 129 -7.19 8.37 4.05
N VAL A 130 -6.82 7.30 3.35
CA VAL A 130 -5.89 6.29 3.86
C VAL A 130 -4.50 6.89 4.08
N LEU A 131 -4.02 7.75 3.20
CA LEU A 131 -2.73 8.43 3.38
C LEU A 131 -2.72 9.34 4.61
N THR A 132 -3.77 10.13 4.82
CA THR A 132 -3.88 10.97 6.03
C THR A 132 -3.90 10.11 7.29
N SER A 133 -4.67 9.02 7.30
CA SER A 133 -4.70 8.04 8.40
C SER A 133 -3.32 7.45 8.69
N ASN A 134 -2.57 7.09 7.64
CA ASN A 134 -1.23 6.53 7.80
C ASN A 134 -0.23 7.58 8.35
N ILE A 135 -0.35 8.85 7.98
CA ILE A 135 0.46 9.96 8.50
C ILE A 135 0.16 10.19 10.00
N GLU A 136 -1.12 10.22 10.37
CA GLU A 136 -1.55 10.32 11.78
C GLU A 136 -1.03 9.13 12.60
N ALA A 137 -1.16 7.91 12.09
CA ALA A 137 -0.70 6.71 12.77
C ALA A 137 0.82 6.74 13.01
N LEU A 138 1.61 7.19 12.04
CA LEU A 138 3.05 7.37 12.21
C LEU A 138 3.39 8.48 13.22
N ALA A 139 2.70 9.63 13.14
CA ALA A 139 2.93 10.76 14.04
C ALA A 139 2.67 10.39 15.50
N VAL A 140 1.54 9.71 15.76
CA VAL A 140 1.16 9.24 17.10
C VAL A 140 2.06 8.11 17.59
N PHE A 141 2.41 7.16 16.72
CA PHE A 141 3.22 6.01 17.14
C PHE A 141 4.67 6.38 17.44
N LEU A 142 5.25 7.32 16.69
CA LEU A 142 6.63 7.75 16.82
C LEU A 142 6.79 9.01 17.70
N ASP A 143 5.69 9.55 18.24
CA ASP A 143 5.64 10.78 19.04
C ASP A 143 6.40 11.94 18.36
N MET A 144 6.06 12.18 17.09
CA MET A 144 6.79 13.08 16.19
C MET A 144 5.87 14.11 15.53
N ASP A 145 6.45 15.26 15.16
CA ASP A 145 5.74 16.31 14.44
C ASP A 145 5.16 15.80 13.11
N TYR A 146 3.97 16.29 12.76
CA TYR A 146 3.27 16.00 11.51
C TYR A 146 4.14 16.20 10.26
N TYR A 147 4.97 17.25 10.24
CA TYR A 147 5.86 17.54 9.11
C TYR A 147 6.87 16.42 8.86
N LYS A 148 7.42 15.83 9.92
CA LYS A 148 8.40 14.75 9.81
C LYS A 148 7.71 13.44 9.41
N SER A 149 6.53 13.16 9.96
CA SER A 149 5.72 11.98 9.59
C SER A 149 5.33 12.02 8.11
N PHE A 150 4.91 13.20 7.65
CA PHE A 150 4.66 13.46 6.23
C PHE A 150 5.89 13.21 5.38
N GLY A 151 7.07 13.70 5.79
CA GLY A 151 8.34 13.44 5.08
C GLY A 151 8.66 11.95 4.95
N ILE A 152 8.50 11.17 6.02
CA ILE A 152 8.67 9.71 6.00
C ILE A 152 7.69 9.05 5.04
N MET A 153 6.42 9.47 5.04
CA MET A 153 5.39 8.97 4.14
C MET A 153 5.75 9.24 2.67
N VAL A 154 6.22 10.46 2.36
CA VAL A 154 6.63 10.85 1.01
C VAL A 154 7.80 10.00 0.52
N VAL A 155 8.78 9.71 1.37
CA VAL A 155 9.91 8.82 1.00
C VAL A 155 9.41 7.40 0.71
N GLY A 156 8.52 6.85 1.56
CA GLY A 156 7.93 5.54 1.34
C GLY A 156 7.14 5.44 0.03
N LEU A 157 6.32 6.45 -0.27
CA LEU A 157 5.56 6.55 -1.52
C LEU A 157 6.47 6.74 -2.74
N GLY A 158 7.51 7.56 -2.63
CA GLY A 158 8.49 7.78 -3.68
C GLY A 158 9.18 6.48 -4.07
N LEU A 159 9.67 5.71 -3.08
CA LEU A 159 10.28 4.40 -3.32
C LEU A 159 9.30 3.41 -3.94
N LYS A 160 8.03 3.41 -3.49
CA LYS A 160 6.97 2.59 -4.09
C LYS A 160 6.79 2.92 -5.58
N ILE A 161 6.68 4.19 -5.95
CA ILE A 161 6.50 4.63 -7.34
C ILE A 161 7.73 4.28 -8.19
N LEU A 162 8.93 4.47 -7.65
CA LEU A 162 10.17 4.10 -8.34
C LEU A 162 10.25 2.59 -8.60
N ALA A 163 9.87 1.76 -7.62
CA ALA A 163 9.82 0.31 -7.80
C ALA A 163 8.77 -0.11 -8.82
N GLN A 164 7.62 0.57 -8.84
CA GLN A 164 6.61 0.36 -9.88
C GLN A 164 7.19 0.67 -11.26
N MET A 165 7.81 1.84 -11.46
CA MET A 165 8.43 2.21 -12.75
C MET A 165 9.48 1.19 -13.18
N PHE A 166 10.38 0.80 -12.26
CA PHE A 166 11.42 -0.19 -12.53
C PHE A 166 10.86 -1.55 -12.92
N PHE A 167 9.83 -2.05 -12.23
CA PHE A 167 9.21 -3.34 -12.54
C PHE A 167 8.57 -3.34 -13.93
N ILE A 168 7.97 -2.22 -14.32
CA ILE A 168 7.33 -2.04 -15.61
C ILE A 168 8.38 -2.01 -16.73
N GLU A 169 9.48 -1.29 -16.53
CA GLU A 169 10.61 -1.24 -17.46
C GLU A 169 11.27 -2.62 -17.63
N VAL A 170 11.43 -3.39 -16.56
CA VAL A 170 11.99 -4.76 -16.62
C VAL A 170 11.06 -5.71 -17.37
N THR A 171 9.74 -5.60 -17.14
CA THR A 171 8.77 -6.52 -17.74
C THR A 171 8.44 -6.15 -19.20
N ASN A 172 8.59 -4.88 -19.59
CA ASN A 172 8.29 -4.35 -20.93
C ASN A 172 6.93 -4.79 -21.49
N SER A 173 5.94 -5.05 -20.62
CA SER A 173 4.62 -5.49 -21.06
C SER A 173 3.73 -4.28 -21.36
N PRO A 174 3.02 -4.28 -22.51
CA PRO A 174 2.13 -3.19 -22.88
C PRO A 174 1.00 -2.99 -21.85
N LEU A 175 0.58 -4.09 -21.20
CA LEU A 175 -0.42 -4.10 -20.12
C LEU A 175 0.01 -3.30 -18.88
N LEU A 176 1.30 -3.33 -18.54
CA LEU A 176 1.78 -2.61 -17.36
C LEU A 176 2.12 -1.15 -17.68
N MET A 177 2.55 -0.87 -18.91
CA MET A 177 2.76 0.50 -19.37
C MET A 177 1.48 1.32 -19.37
N THR A 178 0.33 0.71 -19.73
CA THR A 178 -0.97 1.39 -19.67
C THR A 178 -1.38 1.75 -18.23
N LEU A 179 -0.98 0.98 -17.22
CA LEU A 179 -1.22 1.33 -15.80
C LEU A 179 -0.47 2.59 -15.36
N LEU A 180 0.62 3.00 -16.01
CA LEU A 180 1.28 4.30 -15.71
C LEU A 180 0.52 5.49 -16.31
N SER A 181 -0.30 5.23 -17.35
CA SER A 181 -1.05 6.27 -18.06
C SER A 181 -2.46 6.53 -17.49
N ILE A 182 -2.91 5.73 -16.50
CA ILE A 182 -4.26 5.75 -15.90
C ILE A 182 -4.18 6.04 -14.40
#